data_AF-A0A6S8T7C8-F1
#
_entry.id   AF-A0A6S8T7C8-F1
#
_cell.length_a   1.000
_cell.length_b   1.000
_cell.length_c   1.000
_cell.angle_alpha   90.00
_cell.angle_beta   90.00
_cell.angle_gamma   90.00
#
_symmetry.space_group_name_H-M   'P 1'
#
loop_
_entity.id
_entity.type
_entity.pdbx_description
1 polymer ?
#
loop_
_entity_poly.entity_id
_entity_poly.type
_entity_poly.pdbx_seq_one_letter_code
_entity_poly.pdbx_strand_id
1 'polypeptide(L)'
;MKSHRLVKFAKDRHHVDTGISNAAIFTALYEKGKNVSLTDTLVEIAKDDLGLDLSEEDLRQYLDSKDNEAEVEAEIERGRRMYRISGVPFFVIQKEGGDEPPYGLSGAQKSETFLNIFDDLLE
;
A
#
# COMPACT_ATOMS: atom_id res chain seq x y z
N MET A 1 7.22 7.25 5.52
CA MET A 1 5.93 7.47 6.21
C MET A 1 4.93 8.24 5.34
N LYS A 2 5.24 9.46 4.86
CA LYS A 2 4.30 10.26 4.05
C LYS A 2 3.71 9.55 2.81
N SER A 3 4.51 8.81 2.05
CA SER A 3 4.02 8.03 0.90
C SER A 3 2.98 6.96 1.30
N HIS A 4 3.22 6.23 2.39
CA HIS A 4 2.22 5.30 2.93
C HIS A 4 0.95 6.01 3.39
N ARG A 5 1.08 7.20 3.99
CA ARG A 5 -0.06 8.02 4.38
C ARG A 5 -0.86 8.52 3.18
N LEU A 6 -0.21 8.87 2.06
CA LEU A 6 -0.91 9.19 0.81
C LEU A 6 -1.73 8.00 0.30
N VAL A 7 -1.16 6.79 0.29
CA VAL A 7 -1.89 5.57 -0.12
C VAL A 7 -3.13 5.35 0.76
N LYS A 8 -2.99 5.51 2.09
CA LYS A 8 -4.10 5.37 3.03
C LYS A 8 -5.15 6.48 2.85
N PHE A 9 -4.72 7.73 2.64
CA PHE A 9 -5.60 8.86 2.36
C PHE A 9 -6.43 8.64 1.09
N ALA A 10 -5.77 8.26 -0.02
CA ALA A 10 -6.42 8.03 -1.30
C ALA A 10 -7.45 6.88 -1.23
N LYS A 11 -7.10 5.80 -0.51
CA LYS A 11 -8.01 4.68 -0.25
C LYS A 11 -9.21 5.11 0.60
N ASP A 12 -8.96 5.70 1.76
CA ASP A 12 -9.98 5.89 2.78
C ASP A 12 -10.91 7.08 2.46
N ARG A 13 -10.40 8.12 1.78
CA ARG A 13 -11.18 9.34 1.47
C ARG A 13 -11.65 9.44 0.03
N HIS A 14 -10.98 8.77 -0.90
CA HIS A 14 -11.28 8.88 -2.34
C HIS A 14 -11.52 7.52 -3.00
N HIS A 15 -11.55 6.41 -2.24
CA HIS A 15 -11.82 5.06 -2.73
C HIS A 15 -10.89 4.59 -3.85
N VAL A 16 -9.66 5.13 -3.88
CA VAL A 16 -8.64 4.71 -4.84
C VAL A 16 -8.08 3.37 -4.41
N ASP A 17 -7.99 2.43 -5.36
CA ASP A 17 -7.30 1.17 -5.10
C ASP A 17 -5.84 1.40 -4.70
N THR A 18 -5.38 0.69 -3.67
CA THR A 18 -4.02 0.87 -3.15
C THR A 18 -2.93 0.50 -4.17
N GLY A 19 -3.23 -0.43 -5.09
CA GLY A 19 -2.34 -0.80 -6.19
C GLY A 19 -2.14 0.34 -7.17
N ILE A 20 -3.18 1.11 -7.49
CA ILE A 20 -3.09 2.31 -8.34
C ILE A 20 -2.21 3.38 -7.67
N SER A 21 -2.45 3.65 -6.38
CA SER A 21 -1.65 4.62 -5.61
C SER A 21 -0.18 4.19 -5.51
N ASN A 22 0.09 2.91 -5.23
CA ASN A 22 1.44 2.37 -5.18
C ASN A 22 2.14 2.44 -6.54
N ALA A 23 1.43 2.13 -7.64
CA ALA A 23 1.98 2.21 -8.99
C ALA A 23 2.42 3.64 -9.34
N ALA A 24 1.58 4.65 -9.06
CA ALA A 24 1.94 6.05 -9.29
C ALA A 24 3.18 6.47 -8.48
N ILE A 25 3.25 6.08 -7.20
CA ILE A 25 4.41 6.33 -6.34
C ILE A 25 5.66 5.60 -6.86
N PHE A 26 5.54 4.36 -7.32
CA PHE A 26 6.66 3.59 -7.88
C PHE A 26 7.17 4.18 -9.18
N THR A 27 6.30 4.62 -10.08
CA THR A 27 6.70 5.34 -11.30
C THR A 27 7.41 6.64 -10.94
N ALA A 28 6.89 7.42 -10.00
CA ALA A 28 7.55 8.65 -9.54
C ALA A 28 8.95 8.37 -8.97
N LEU A 29 9.08 7.36 -8.11
CA LEU A 29 10.33 7.02 -7.43
C LEU A 29 11.36 6.34 -8.35
N TYR A 30 10.98 5.24 -8.99
CA TYR A 30 11.90 4.33 -9.68
C TYR A 30 12.11 4.67 -11.15
N GLU A 31 11.12 5.27 -11.81
CA GLU A 31 11.21 5.59 -13.25
C GLU A 31 11.52 7.07 -13.50
N LYS A 32 10.89 7.96 -12.74
CA LYS A 32 11.05 9.42 -12.87
C LYS A 32 12.11 10.00 -11.93
N GLY A 33 12.64 9.23 -10.98
CA GLY A 33 13.69 9.66 -10.04
C GLY A 33 13.26 10.75 -9.05
N LYS A 34 11.95 10.90 -8.78
CA LYS A 34 11.40 11.90 -7.87
C LYS A 34 11.54 11.48 -6.40
N ASN A 35 11.65 12.47 -5.51
CA ASN A 35 11.73 12.24 -4.08
C ASN A 35 10.35 12.16 -3.42
N VAL A 36 9.82 10.95 -3.26
CA VAL A 36 8.50 10.69 -2.65
C VAL A 36 8.44 10.90 -1.12
N SER A 37 9.52 11.42 -0.51
CA SER A 37 9.48 11.92 0.86
C SER A 37 9.05 13.39 0.97
N LEU A 38 9.02 14.13 -0.14
CA LEU A 38 8.59 15.53 -0.20
C LEU A 38 7.06 15.64 -0.35
N THR A 39 6.46 16.58 0.39
CA THR A 39 5.03 16.86 0.30
C THR A 39 4.62 17.31 -1.10
N ASP A 40 5.42 18.19 -1.74
CA ASP A 40 5.15 18.68 -3.10
C ASP A 40 5.04 17.53 -4.12
N THR A 41 5.95 16.57 -4.06
CA THR A 41 5.93 15.41 -4.95
C THR A 41 4.70 14.54 -4.72
N LEU A 42 4.26 14.37 -3.47
CA LEU A 42 3.08 13.58 -3.14
C LEU A 42 1.76 14.29 -3.53
N VAL A 43 1.71 15.62 -3.45
CA VAL A 43 0.61 16.44 -3.94
C VAL A 43 0.50 16.34 -5.47
N GLU A 44 1.62 16.43 -6.18
CA GLU A 44 1.67 16.25 -7.63
C GLU A 44 1.14 14.86 -8.03
N ILE A 45 1.60 13.80 -7.36
CA ILE A 45 1.12 12.43 -7.59
C ILE A 45 -0.41 12.34 -7.36
N ALA A 46 -0.91 12.93 -6.28
CA ALA A 46 -2.33 12.89 -5.95
C ALA A 46 -3.21 13.58 -7.01
N LYS A 47 -2.77 14.73 -7.53
CA LYS A 47 -3.56 15.51 -8.49
C LYS A 47 -3.39 15.02 -9.92
N ASP A 48 -2.16 14.78 -10.33
CA ASP A 48 -1.82 14.58 -11.74
C ASP A 48 -1.83 13.10 -12.13
N ASP A 49 -1.25 12.24 -11.29
CA ASP A 49 -1.16 10.79 -11.59
C ASP A 49 -2.42 10.04 -11.10
N LEU A 50 -3.03 10.46 -9.98
CA LEU A 50 -4.25 9.83 -9.42
C LEU A 50 -5.55 10.56 -9.77
N GLY A 51 -5.49 11.79 -10.28
CA GLY A 51 -6.67 12.55 -10.70
C GLY A 51 -7.60 12.93 -9.56
N LEU A 52 -7.09 13.09 -8.33
CA LEU A 52 -7.93 13.41 -7.17
C LEU A 52 -8.36 14.86 -7.18
N ASP A 53 -9.68 15.09 -7.17
CA ASP A 53 -10.28 16.40 -6.99
C ASP A 53 -10.28 16.76 -5.49
N LEU A 54 -9.18 17.38 -5.04
CA LEU A 54 -8.97 17.76 -3.63
C LEU A 54 -8.27 19.12 -3.51
N SER A 55 -8.47 19.75 -2.35
CA SER A 55 -7.70 20.94 -1.95
C SER A 55 -6.24 20.54 -1.72
N GLU A 56 -5.35 21.14 -2.50
CA GLU A 56 -3.90 20.97 -2.32
C GLU A 56 -3.45 21.33 -0.91
N GLU A 57 -3.99 22.40 -0.34
CA GLU A 57 -3.65 22.84 1.03
C GLU A 57 -4.08 21.80 2.07
N ASP A 58 -5.27 21.20 1.90
CA ASP A 58 -5.78 20.19 2.84
C ASP A 58 -4.91 18.93 2.81
N LEU A 59 -4.47 18.51 1.62
CA LEU A 59 -3.56 17.38 1.48
C LEU A 59 -2.18 17.70 2.05
N ARG A 60 -1.66 18.91 1.84
CA ARG A 60 -0.40 19.36 2.43
C ARG A 60 -0.48 19.34 3.96
N GLN A 61 -1.51 19.97 4.52
CA GLN A 61 -1.74 19.99 5.96
C GLN A 61 -1.82 18.58 6.52
N TYR A 62 -2.57 17.69 5.85
CA TYR A 62 -2.63 16.29 6.24
C TYR A 62 -1.24 15.62 6.18
N LEU A 63 -0.50 15.72 5.07
CA LEU A 63 0.81 15.07 4.92
C LEU A 63 1.89 15.62 5.86
N ASP A 64 1.79 16.88 6.27
CA ASP A 64 2.73 17.55 7.18
C ASP A 64 2.31 17.44 8.65
N SER A 65 1.05 17.10 8.94
CA SER A 65 0.61 16.73 10.29
C SER A 65 1.02 15.30 10.65
N LYS A 66 0.66 14.87 11.88
CA LYS A 66 0.79 13.48 12.34
C LYS A 66 -0.52 12.69 12.20
N ASP A 67 -1.52 13.25 11.53
CA ASP A 67 -2.83 12.59 11.38
C ASP A 67 -2.64 11.19 10.79
N ASN A 68 -3.25 10.17 11.38
CA ASN A 68 -3.16 8.76 10.98
C ASN A 68 -1.76 8.12 10.91
N GLU A 69 -0.69 8.82 11.29
CA GLU A 69 0.66 8.25 11.32
C GLU A 69 0.71 7.02 12.25
N ALA A 70 0.11 7.14 13.44
CA ALA A 70 -0.01 6.04 14.39
C ALA A 70 -0.80 4.84 13.85
N GLU A 71 -1.78 5.07 12.97
CA GLU A 71 -2.55 3.98 12.35
C GLU A 71 -1.69 3.23 11.34
N VAL A 72 -0.92 3.95 10.50
CA VAL A 72 0.01 3.34 9.55
C VAL A 72 1.10 2.55 10.28
N GLU A 73 1.65 3.11 11.37
CA GLU A 73 2.60 2.39 12.23
C GLU A 73 1.99 1.13 12.86
N ALA A 74 0.75 1.22 13.35
CA ALA A 74 0.04 0.07 13.91
C ALA A 74 -0.21 -1.02 12.86
N GLU A 75 -0.53 -0.65 11.61
CA GLU A 75 -0.68 -1.61 10.51
C GLU A 75 0.65 -2.33 10.20
N ILE A 76 1.77 -1.60 10.15
CA ILE A 76 3.11 -2.17 9.97
C ILE A 76 3.46 -3.13 11.11
N GLU A 77 3.22 -2.72 12.36
CA GLU A 77 3.56 -3.51 13.53
C GLU A 77 2.67 -4.76 13.65
N ARG A 78 1.38 -4.65 13.29
CA ARG A 78 0.48 -5.80 13.18
C ARG A 78 1.04 -6.80 12.16
N GLY A 79 1.47 -6.34 10.98
CA GLY A 79 2.10 -7.18 9.97
C GLY A 79 3.33 -7.94 10.51
N ARG A 80 4.22 -7.23 11.20
CA ARG A 80 5.42 -7.81 11.82
C ARG A 80 5.10 -8.83 12.90
N ARG A 81 4.17 -8.53 13.80
CA ARG A 81 3.85 -9.43 14.93
C ARG A 81 3.02 -10.62 14.54
N MET A 82 1.94 -10.39 13.79
CA MET A 82 0.95 -11.41 13.46
C MET A 82 1.49 -12.38 12.40
N TYR A 83 2.14 -11.86 11.38
CA TYR A 83 2.58 -12.64 10.22
C TYR A 83 4.11 -12.82 10.14
N ARG A 84 4.86 -12.32 11.14
CA ARG A 84 6.33 -12.39 11.18
C ARG A 84 7.00 -11.80 9.93
N ILE A 85 6.38 -10.78 9.34
CA ILE A 85 6.87 -10.12 8.13
C ILE A 85 8.18 -9.39 8.46
N SER A 86 9.27 -9.86 7.86
CA SER A 86 10.61 -9.26 7.99
C SER A 86 11.07 -8.54 6.71
N GLY A 87 10.31 -8.66 5.61
CA GLY A 87 10.60 -8.03 4.33
C GLY A 87 9.35 -7.94 3.45
N VAL A 88 9.39 -7.05 2.46
CA VAL A 88 8.31 -6.83 1.49
C VAL A 88 8.82 -7.00 0.06
N PRO A 89 7.97 -7.40 -0.92
CA PRO A 89 6.54 -7.70 -0.75
C PRO A 89 6.31 -9.00 0.04
N PHE A 90 5.15 -9.09 0.69
CA PHE A 90 4.70 -10.28 1.41
C PHE A 90 3.19 -10.43 1.20
N PHE A 91 2.72 -11.64 0.98
CA PHE A 91 1.31 -11.95 0.73
C PHE A 91 0.80 -12.94 1.77
N VAL A 92 -0.39 -12.68 2.31
CA VAL A 92 -1.14 -13.62 3.15
C VAL A 92 -2.36 -14.01 2.33
N ILE A 93 -2.51 -15.30 2.01
CA ILE A 93 -3.57 -15.80 1.13
C ILE A 93 -4.36 -16.85 1.89
N GLN A 94 -5.69 -16.70 1.94
CA GLN A 94 -6.60 -17.65 2.57
C GLN A 94 -7.93 -17.69 1.81
N LYS A 95 -8.63 -18.82 1.89
CA LYS A 95 -10.00 -18.96 1.40
C LYS A 95 -10.94 -18.18 2.32
N GLU A 96 -11.84 -17.40 1.75
CA GLU A 96 -12.87 -16.72 2.53
C GLU A 96 -13.84 -17.76 3.10
N GLY A 97 -14.03 -17.76 4.42
CA GLY A 97 -14.85 -18.77 5.10
C GLY A 97 -14.22 -20.16 5.18
N GLY A 98 -12.96 -20.32 4.77
CA GLY A 98 -12.20 -21.56 4.94
C GLY A 98 -11.63 -21.71 6.35
N ASP A 99 -11.44 -22.96 6.77
CA ASP A 99 -10.80 -23.32 8.05
C ASP A 99 -9.29 -23.64 7.88
N GLU A 100 -8.81 -23.61 6.64
CA GLU A 100 -7.40 -23.87 6.32
C GLU A 100 -6.51 -22.74 6.84
N PRO A 101 -5.29 -23.07 7.34
CA PRO A 101 -4.35 -22.05 7.74
C PRO A 101 -3.95 -21.17 6.53
N PRO A 102 -3.75 -19.86 6.72
CA PRO A 102 -3.36 -18.97 5.64
C PRO A 102 -1.96 -19.31 5.09
N TYR A 103 -1.80 -19.21 3.78
CA TYR A 103 -0.51 -19.24 3.12
C TYR A 103 0.22 -17.92 3.34
N GLY A 104 1.46 -17.98 3.83
CA GLY A 104 2.37 -16.85 3.91
C GLY A 104 3.43 -16.92 2.81
N LEU A 105 3.49 -15.90 1.96
CA LEU A 105 4.36 -15.87 0.79
C LEU A 105 5.28 -14.64 0.82
N SER A 106 6.58 -14.88 1.05
CA SER A 106 7.58 -13.81 1.17
C SER A 106 8.30 -13.54 -0.16
N GLY A 107 8.47 -12.26 -0.48
CA GLY A 107 9.19 -11.80 -1.67
C GLY A 107 8.36 -11.80 -2.94
N ALA A 108 8.98 -11.29 -4.02
CA ALA A 108 8.39 -11.26 -5.36
C ALA A 108 8.46 -12.65 -6.00
N GLN A 109 7.54 -13.53 -5.57
CA GLN A 109 7.43 -14.88 -6.10
C GLN A 109 6.90 -14.88 -7.53
N LYS A 110 7.19 -15.95 -8.28
CA LYS A 110 6.67 -16.11 -9.64
C LYS A 110 5.16 -16.34 -9.62
N SER A 111 4.47 -15.97 -10.69
CA SER A 111 3.03 -16.13 -10.84
C SER A 111 2.56 -17.58 -10.65
N GLU A 112 3.36 -18.56 -11.07
CA GLU A 112 3.03 -19.98 -10.93
C GLU A 112 2.86 -20.38 -9.45
N THR A 113 3.63 -19.78 -8.53
CA THR A 113 3.48 -20.04 -7.09
C THR A 113 2.12 -19.60 -6.58
N PHE A 114 1.59 -18.48 -7.10
CA PHE A 114 0.25 -18.00 -6.73
C PHE A 114 -0.84 -18.92 -7.28
N LEU A 115 -0.71 -19.37 -8.55
CA LEU A 115 -1.67 -20.29 -9.16
C LEU A 115 -1.80 -21.58 -8.35
N ASN A 116 -0.68 -22.19 -7.97
CA ASN A 116 -0.70 -23.41 -7.16
C ASN A 116 -1.40 -23.18 -5.81
N ILE A 117 -1.13 -22.07 -5.13
CA ILE A 117 -1.81 -21.74 -3.86
C ILE A 117 -3.32 -21.57 -4.07
N PHE A 118 -3.73 -20.93 -5.16
CA PHE A 118 -5.16 -20.76 -5.45
C PHE A 118 -5.83 -22.09 -5.77
N ASP A 119 -5.18 -22.96 -6.53
CA ASP A 119 -5.70 -24.31 -6.82
C ASP A 119 -5.84 -25.11 -5.51
N ASP A 120 -4.81 -25.14 -4.66
CA ASP A 120 -4.84 -25.82 -3.35
C ASP A 120 -5.95 -25.31 -2.42
N LEU A 121 -6.31 -24.02 -2.49
CA LEU A 121 -7.38 -23.42 -1.68
C LEU A 121 -8.78 -23.63 -2.28
N LEU A 122 -8.89 -23.96 -3.57
CA LEU A 122 -10.17 -24.15 -4.25
C LEU A 122 -10.66 -25.61 -4.20
N GLU A 123 -9.76 -26.56 -3.97
CA GLU A 123 -10.12 -27.94 -3.59
C GLU A 123 -10.94 -28.00 -2.28
#